data_AF-A0A5C5W4X1-F1
#
_entry.id   AF-A0A5C5W4X1-F1
#
_cell.length_a   1.000
_cell.length_b   1.000
_cell.length_c   1.000
_cell.angle_alpha   90.00
_cell.angle_beta   90.00
_cell.angle_gamma   90.00
#
_symmetry.space_group_name_H-M   'P 1'
#
loop_
_entity.id
_entity.type
_entity.pdbx_description
1 polymer ?
#
loop_
_entity_poly.entity_id
_entity_poly.type
_entity_poly.pdbx_seq_one_letter_code
_entity_poly.pdbx_strand_id
1 'polypeptide(L)'
;MFDRCLPQGAGRRARGAGRKVRGGRRALRPAPCALLLLASLSACQAPQPAAPPPSDSPADRRRAALGDLDTGRFIRVADFESPAQLHDISLFPPPQDSAPAAPPIEITRTEFGGQAMRVPLTAHERLAVELEPATDSARPNDWRPYTLLLMNIRAAAAAACEITIECDGDPQRWSQTVQLYPMWCLLRFDLVELAECIDLTRIRRITWRLLTDDPTELWLDDLILSDNRKYLFGESTAAGELYVRRAGRYLEVGARGRLELAFDDGVIARATLGDGVNVAGPFGLGPWPIAMDLADGRPPARFFADPAAAVERAGRVLFASERIEEASPLRVVVTGEWRFIDSDFQQDTPPANLEVPPAQRWRYTIHRSGQVFIEVVSDAGDEGWPGRDFGYSLTFRGATRRDTPRSADSGPRLVAADPCQIDFGPGSASNVCWATFPRMTSLTTADSDDGAAVGFVAAGQPATERFRAVHGLRWSPTLTPRPLAEQFATLLADEPRCHMRAGRLRTDAPGDADADGFNEAEGCYELALDGNLLRCTFDQPERLLIDPMFRIDGAAGRQCWIYANGRAVQATARDATGRLLFTLPGIVRPPLLIEANVK
;
A
#
# COMPACT_ATOMS: atom_id res chain seq x y z
N MET A 1 -7.24 11.57 -1.49
CA MET A 1 -6.14 11.33 -0.53
C MET A 1 -6.64 11.78 0.83
N PHE A 2 -7.04 10.83 1.68
CA PHE A 2 -7.81 11.10 2.89
C PHE A 2 -6.96 11.83 3.93
N ASP A 3 -7.48 12.93 4.48
CA ASP A 3 -6.88 13.62 5.62
C ASP A 3 -6.82 12.68 6.82
N ARG A 4 -5.62 12.23 7.20
CA ARG A 4 -5.42 11.37 8.37
C ARG A 4 -4.78 12.14 9.51
N CYS A 5 -5.63 12.88 10.23
CA CYS A 5 -5.34 13.16 11.63
C CYS A 5 -5.65 11.91 12.44
N LEU A 6 -4.63 11.17 12.85
CA LEU A 6 -4.78 10.11 13.85
C LEU A 6 -4.54 10.73 15.24
N PRO A 7 -5.53 10.78 16.13
CA PRO A 7 -5.29 11.19 17.50
C PRO A 7 -4.43 10.16 18.24
N GLN A 8 -3.60 10.63 19.16
CA GLN A 8 -2.79 9.74 19.98
C GLN A 8 -3.66 9.02 21.02
N GLY A 9 -3.94 7.73 20.79
CA GLY A 9 -4.60 6.85 21.76
C GLY A 9 -3.67 6.51 22.92
N ALA A 10 -3.88 7.14 24.09
CA ALA A 10 -3.26 6.68 25.33
C ALA A 10 -3.87 5.34 25.75
N GLY A 11 -3.07 4.27 25.71
CA GLY A 11 -3.46 2.94 26.18
C GLY A 11 -3.82 2.92 27.67
N ARG A 12 -5.08 3.21 28.01
CA ARG A 12 -5.64 2.92 29.34
C ARG A 12 -5.98 1.44 29.41
N ARG A 13 -5.22 0.68 30.22
CA ARG A 13 -5.63 -0.65 30.70
C ARG A 13 -6.92 -0.50 31.54
N ALA A 14 -8.07 -0.71 30.93
CA ALA A 14 -9.33 -0.89 31.66
C ALA A 14 -9.32 -2.26 32.34
N ARG A 15 -9.32 -2.28 33.68
CA ARG A 15 -9.60 -3.48 34.48
C ARG A 15 -11.09 -3.80 34.33
N GLY A 16 -11.40 -4.89 33.62
CA GLY A 16 -12.76 -5.38 33.47
C GLY A 16 -13.36 -5.83 34.81
N ALA A 17 -14.47 -5.21 35.20
CA ALA A 17 -15.37 -5.75 36.21
C ALA A 17 -16.28 -6.78 35.54
N GLY A 18 -16.09 -8.06 35.88
CA GLY A 18 -16.85 -9.17 35.32
C GLY A 18 -18.32 -9.14 35.71
N ARG A 19 -19.21 -9.17 34.72
CA ARG A 19 -20.64 -9.45 34.90
C ARG A 19 -20.90 -10.90 34.48
N LYS A 20 -21.18 -11.77 35.46
CA LYS A 20 -21.58 -13.16 35.26
C LYS A 20 -22.95 -13.24 34.59
N VAL A 21 -23.03 -13.88 33.42
CA VAL A 21 -24.28 -14.41 32.85
C VAL A 21 -24.32 -15.91 33.11
N ARG A 22 -25.42 -16.36 33.74
CA ARG A 22 -25.75 -17.77 34.03
C ARG A 22 -26.57 -18.36 32.87
N GLY A 23 -26.38 -19.65 32.64
CA GLY A 23 -27.22 -20.52 31.80
C GLY A 23 -26.35 -21.31 30.84
N GLY A 24 -25.96 -22.56 31.07
CA GLY A 24 -26.80 -23.74 31.24
C GLY A 24 -26.01 -24.92 30.65
N ARG A 25 -25.29 -25.66 31.48
CA ARG A 25 -24.52 -26.86 31.07
C ARG A 25 -25.46 -28.07 31.03
N ARG A 26 -25.46 -28.82 29.92
CA ARG A 26 -25.74 -30.26 29.94
C ARG A 26 -24.45 -31.03 30.22
N ALA A 27 -24.64 -32.10 30.98
CA ALA A 27 -23.65 -32.82 31.76
C ALA A 27 -22.87 -33.87 30.95
N LEU A 28 -21.62 -34.11 31.36
CA LEU A 28 -20.98 -35.42 31.36
C LEU A 28 -20.03 -35.47 32.58
N ARG A 29 -20.16 -36.54 33.36
CA ARG A 29 -19.48 -36.79 34.65
C ARG A 29 -18.13 -37.51 34.44
N PRO A 30 -17.26 -37.53 35.48
CA PRO A 30 -15.81 -37.63 35.36
C PRO A 30 -15.23 -39.01 35.76
N ALA A 31 -13.92 -39.18 35.55
CA ALA A 31 -13.09 -40.17 36.24
C ALA A 31 -12.05 -39.46 37.13
N PRO A 32 -11.67 -40.02 38.30
CA PRO A 32 -10.91 -39.33 39.33
C PRO A 32 -9.41 -39.67 39.28
N CYS A 33 -8.54 -38.70 39.56
CA CYS A 33 -7.18 -38.99 40.02
C CYS A 33 -6.79 -38.05 41.15
N ALA A 34 -6.78 -38.65 42.33
CA ALA A 34 -6.03 -38.40 43.57
C ALA A 34 -5.33 -37.04 43.78
N LEU A 35 -5.79 -36.38 44.86
CA LEU A 35 -5.00 -35.47 45.68
C LEU A 35 -3.82 -36.22 46.34
N LEU A 36 -2.67 -35.56 46.40
CA LEU A 36 -1.72 -35.69 47.52
C LEU A 36 -1.21 -34.29 47.87
N LEU A 37 -1.69 -33.82 49.02
CA LEU A 37 -1.24 -32.66 49.78
C LEU A 37 0.03 -33.02 50.55
N LEU A 38 1.09 -32.23 50.43
CA LEU A 38 2.07 -32.07 51.51
C LEU A 38 2.46 -30.60 51.63
N ALA A 39 2.31 -30.11 52.86
CA ALA A 39 2.46 -28.73 53.28
C ALA A 39 3.93 -28.37 53.52
N SER A 40 4.32 -27.18 53.08
CA SER A 40 5.47 -26.44 53.60
C SER A 40 5.05 -24.98 53.80
N LEU A 41 4.72 -24.65 55.05
CA LEU A 41 4.50 -23.28 55.52
C LEU A 41 5.87 -22.62 55.71
N SER A 42 6.37 -21.99 54.64
CA SER A 42 7.43 -20.98 54.72
C SER A 42 6.79 -19.60 54.62
N ALA A 43 7.14 -18.70 55.53
CA ALA A 43 6.67 -17.33 55.56
C ALA A 43 6.96 -16.60 54.24
N CYS A 44 5.94 -16.40 53.42
CA CYS A 44 5.99 -15.51 52.25
C CYS A 44 5.95 -14.07 52.75
N GLN A 45 7.13 -13.50 52.95
CA GLN A 45 7.32 -12.06 52.89
C GLN A 45 6.96 -11.64 51.46
N ALA A 46 5.86 -10.91 51.28
CA ALA A 46 5.47 -10.40 49.97
C ALA A 46 6.66 -9.63 49.39
N PRO A 47 7.18 -10.00 48.20
CA PRO A 47 8.24 -9.24 47.57
C PRO A 47 7.73 -7.81 47.44
N GLN A 48 8.42 -6.90 48.10
CA GLN A 48 8.27 -5.47 47.88
C GLN A 48 8.31 -5.29 46.35
N PRO A 49 7.28 -4.68 45.72
CA PRO A 49 7.28 -4.53 44.27
C PRO A 49 8.61 -3.90 43.88
N ALA A 50 9.38 -4.63 43.07
CA ALA A 50 10.64 -4.12 42.57
C ALA A 50 10.38 -2.73 42.02
N ALA A 51 11.17 -1.75 42.47
CA ALA A 51 11.10 -0.41 41.91
C ALA A 51 11.13 -0.55 40.37
N PRO A 52 10.25 0.15 39.64
CA PRO A 52 10.29 0.11 38.18
C PRO A 52 11.73 0.40 37.74
N PRO A 53 12.26 -0.33 36.73
CA PRO A 53 13.62 -0.12 36.27
C PRO A 53 13.86 1.36 35.96
N PRO A 54 15.08 1.87 36.19
CA PRO A 54 15.39 3.29 36.10
C PRO A 54 15.10 3.82 34.70
N SER A 55 14.27 4.87 34.68
CA SER A 55 14.04 5.87 33.65
C SER A 55 14.51 5.51 32.23
N ASP A 56 13.58 5.00 31.43
CA ASP A 56 13.66 5.07 29.97
C ASP A 56 14.05 6.51 29.56
N SER A 57 15.07 6.66 28.72
CA SER A 57 15.45 7.98 28.21
C SER A 57 14.23 8.63 27.53
N PRO A 58 14.13 9.96 27.45
CA PRO A 58 13.05 10.60 26.70
C PRO A 58 12.90 10.05 25.28
N ALA A 59 14.00 9.65 24.64
CA ALA A 59 14.00 9.01 23.33
C ALA A 59 13.42 7.58 23.35
N ASP A 60 13.66 6.79 24.39
CA ASP A 60 13.04 5.45 24.55
C ASP A 60 11.53 5.55 24.76
N ARG A 61 11.07 6.50 25.59
CA ARG A 61 9.64 6.75 25.82
C ARG A 61 8.91 7.16 24.54
N ARG A 62 9.53 8.01 23.72
CA ARG A 62 8.95 8.40 22.41
C ARG A 62 8.92 7.24 21.44
N ARG A 63 9.98 6.42 21.36
CA ARG A 63 9.97 5.21 20.54
C ARG A 63 8.84 4.27 20.94
N ALA A 64 8.63 4.06 22.24
CA ALA A 64 7.53 3.25 22.73
C ALA A 64 6.14 3.83 22.40
N ALA A 65 6.02 5.16 22.31
CA ALA A 65 4.77 5.84 21.96
C ALA A 65 4.53 5.91 20.44
N LEU A 66 5.59 6.00 19.64
CA LEU A 66 5.58 6.25 18.21
C LEU A 66 6.34 5.13 17.48
N GLY A 67 5.61 4.13 16.98
CA GLY A 67 6.22 3.02 16.22
C GLY A 67 6.99 3.48 14.97
N ASP A 68 6.72 4.69 14.47
CA ASP A 68 7.47 5.34 13.38
C ASP A 68 8.92 5.68 13.75
N LEU A 69 9.29 5.61 15.03
CA LEU A 69 10.63 5.87 15.55
C LEU A 69 11.40 4.58 15.89
N ASP A 70 10.81 3.39 15.67
CA ASP A 70 11.38 2.09 16.08
C ASP A 70 12.77 1.80 15.50
N THR A 71 13.13 2.40 14.36
CA THR A 71 14.46 2.25 13.74
C THR A 71 15.57 2.94 14.53
N GLY A 72 15.22 3.84 15.45
CA GLY A 72 16.16 4.68 16.18
C GLY A 72 16.85 5.75 15.35
N ARG A 73 16.49 5.89 14.06
CA ARG A 73 17.06 6.89 13.15
C ARG A 73 16.10 8.06 12.98
N PHE A 74 16.13 9.00 13.92
CA PHE A 74 15.31 10.21 13.85
C PHE A 74 16.07 11.41 14.43
N ILE A 75 15.64 12.60 14.04
CA ILE A 75 16.12 13.87 14.56
C ILE A 75 14.94 14.77 14.88
N ARG A 76 15.05 15.44 16.02
CA ARG A 76 14.08 16.43 16.47
C ARG A 76 14.50 17.78 15.94
N VAL A 77 13.70 18.33 15.03
CA VAL A 77 13.92 19.65 14.41
C VAL A 77 13.58 20.75 15.41
N ALA A 78 12.44 20.60 16.09
CA ALA A 78 11.99 21.45 17.17
C ALA A 78 11.16 20.63 18.16
N ASP A 79 11.27 20.94 19.45
CA ASP A 79 10.36 20.42 20.48
C ASP A 79 9.55 21.50 21.18
N PHE A 80 9.92 22.76 20.94
CA PHE A 80 9.27 23.92 21.53
C PHE A 80 9.29 23.92 23.07
N GLU A 81 10.21 23.16 23.67
CA GLU A 81 10.42 23.09 25.12
C GLU A 81 11.37 24.20 25.59
N SER A 82 12.21 24.75 24.69
CA SER A 82 13.20 25.77 25.02
C SER A 82 12.81 27.16 24.49
N PRO A 83 12.88 28.22 25.32
CA PRO A 83 12.72 29.60 24.85
C PRO A 83 13.65 29.98 23.69
N ALA A 84 14.84 29.36 23.60
CA ALA A 84 15.78 29.64 22.52
C ALA A 84 15.25 29.25 21.14
N GLN A 85 14.41 28.21 21.06
CA GLN A 85 13.80 27.79 19.79
C GLN A 85 12.70 28.76 19.33
N LEU A 86 12.13 29.55 20.24
CA LEU A 86 11.11 30.54 19.89
C LEU A 86 11.68 31.70 19.07
N HIS A 87 13.00 31.92 19.08
CA HIS A 87 13.64 32.95 18.26
C HIS A 87 13.51 32.68 16.75
N ASP A 88 13.29 31.42 16.36
CA ASP A 88 13.12 31.03 14.97
C ASP A 88 11.65 31.03 14.53
N ILE A 89 10.76 31.53 15.40
CA ILE A 89 9.30 31.51 15.17
C ILE A 89 8.81 32.93 14.91
N SER A 90 8.13 33.10 13.78
CA SER A 90 7.59 34.38 13.34
C SER A 90 6.08 34.30 13.14
N LEU A 91 5.36 35.39 13.47
CA LEU A 91 3.97 35.58 13.07
C LEU A 91 3.91 36.58 11.92
N PHE A 92 3.33 36.16 10.81
CA PHE A 92 3.11 37.00 9.65
C PHE A 92 1.61 37.39 9.56
N PRO A 93 1.25 38.67 9.72
CA PRO A 93 -0.12 39.14 9.45
C PRO A 93 -0.40 39.21 7.92
N PRO A 94 -1.65 39.31 7.46
CA PRO A 94 -1.95 39.44 6.03
C PRO A 94 -2.06 40.92 5.57
N PRO A 95 -1.82 41.26 4.29
CA PRO A 95 -0.83 40.74 3.35
C PRO A 95 0.45 41.60 3.26
N GLN A 96 1.58 40.87 3.20
CA GLN A 96 2.87 41.04 2.51
C GLN A 96 3.88 42.17 2.82
N ASP A 97 3.52 43.34 3.32
CA ASP A 97 4.53 44.41 3.61
C ASP A 97 4.74 44.72 5.10
N SER A 98 4.02 44.02 5.97
CA SER A 98 4.19 44.19 7.41
C SER A 98 5.40 43.39 7.87
N ALA A 99 6.33 44.03 8.57
CA ALA A 99 7.42 43.33 9.23
C ALA A 99 6.85 42.23 10.16
N PRO A 100 7.49 41.05 10.23
CA PRO A 100 7.06 39.98 11.12
C PRO A 100 7.00 40.51 12.57
N ALA A 101 5.92 40.16 13.27
CA ALA A 101 5.78 40.45 14.69
C ALA A 101 6.18 39.23 15.51
N ALA A 102 6.71 39.45 16.71
CA ALA A 102 6.85 38.38 17.68
C ALA A 102 5.43 37.90 18.06
N PRO A 103 5.07 36.62 17.85
CA PRO A 103 3.76 36.14 18.27
C PRO A 103 3.65 36.23 19.80
N PRO A 104 2.43 36.36 20.36
CA PRO A 104 2.20 36.11 21.77
C PRO A 104 2.33 34.59 22.05
N ILE A 105 3.57 34.08 21.97
CA ILE A 105 3.90 32.67 22.19
C ILE A 105 3.99 32.41 23.69
N GLU A 106 3.34 31.33 24.14
CA GLU A 106 3.51 30.81 25.49
C GLU A 106 3.99 29.36 25.46
N ILE A 107 5.03 29.03 26.23
CA ILE A 107 5.40 27.63 26.51
C ILE A 107 4.51 27.16 27.65
N THR A 108 3.65 26.18 27.37
CA THR A 108 2.67 25.65 28.34
C THR A 108 2.91 24.18 28.60
N ARG A 109 2.62 23.73 29.83
CA ARG A 109 2.72 22.30 30.17
C ARG A 109 1.50 21.57 29.63
N THR A 110 1.73 20.48 28.90
CA THR A 110 0.67 19.63 28.35
C THR A 110 0.07 18.72 29.42
N GLU A 111 -1.12 18.17 29.18
CA GLU A 111 -1.74 17.16 30.06
C GLU A 111 -0.88 15.89 30.24
N PHE A 112 0.09 15.65 29.36
CA PHE A 112 1.04 14.54 29.42
C PHE A 112 2.34 14.89 30.17
N GLY A 113 2.43 16.10 30.71
CA GLY A 113 3.54 16.56 31.54
C GLY A 113 4.74 17.11 30.77
N GLY A 114 4.72 17.06 29.43
CA GLY A 114 5.67 17.74 28.54
C GLY A 114 5.37 19.24 28.41
N GLN A 115 6.18 19.96 27.65
CA GLN A 115 5.94 21.36 27.29
C GLN A 115 5.62 21.46 25.81
N ALA A 116 4.73 22.39 25.45
CA ALA A 116 4.36 22.68 24.08
C ALA A 116 4.26 24.19 23.87
N MET A 117 4.50 24.62 22.65
CA MET A 117 4.20 25.98 22.24
C MET A 117 2.69 26.15 22.11
N ARG A 118 2.15 27.22 22.68
CA ARG A 118 0.79 27.69 22.50
C ARG A 118 0.79 29.05 21.82
N VAL A 119 -0.02 29.21 20.79
CA VAL A 119 -0.15 30.48 20.05
C VAL A 119 -1.60 30.71 19.63
N PRO A 120 -2.21 31.86 19.98
CA PRO A 120 -3.48 32.26 19.39
C PRO A 120 -3.25 32.61 17.92
N LEU A 121 -4.08 32.06 17.04
CA LEU A 121 -3.97 32.28 15.60
C LEU A 121 -5.35 32.65 15.02
N THR A 122 -5.37 33.56 14.06
CA THR A 122 -6.56 33.93 13.27
C THR A 122 -6.46 33.42 11.83
N ALA A 123 -7.54 33.40 11.05
CA ALA A 123 -7.55 33.06 9.60
C ALA A 123 -6.58 33.91 8.75
N HIS A 124 -6.22 35.05 9.30
CA HIS A 124 -5.46 36.10 8.66
C HIS A 124 -3.96 35.93 8.87
N GLU A 125 -3.56 35.32 9.98
CA GLU A 125 -2.16 35.17 10.35
C GLU A 125 -1.56 33.87 9.82
N ARG A 126 -0.23 33.87 9.65
CA ARG A 126 0.56 32.67 9.43
C ARG A 126 1.59 32.55 10.52
N LEU A 127 1.56 31.43 11.23
CA LEU A 127 2.65 31.02 12.10
C LEU A 127 3.73 30.38 11.22
N ALA A 128 4.99 30.76 11.41
CA ALA A 128 6.10 30.20 10.68
C ALA A 128 7.23 29.76 11.61
N VAL A 129 7.83 28.62 11.31
CA VAL A 129 9.12 28.20 11.87
C VAL A 129 10.16 28.31 10.77
N GLU A 130 11.14 29.17 10.98
CA GLU A 130 12.31 29.30 10.11
C GLU A 130 13.31 28.19 10.44
N LEU A 131 13.75 27.49 9.41
CA LEU A 131 14.68 26.37 9.46
C LEU A 131 16.05 26.74 8.89
N GLU A 132 16.26 28.02 8.58
CA GLU A 132 17.59 28.49 8.22
C GLU A 132 18.61 28.13 9.31
N PRO A 133 19.86 27.85 8.93
CA PRO A 133 20.88 27.52 9.90
C PRO A 133 21.17 28.76 10.74
N ALA A 134 20.51 28.89 11.88
CA ALA A 134 21.04 29.69 12.98
C ALA A 134 22.47 29.19 13.18
N THR A 135 23.44 30.11 13.19
CA THR A 135 24.90 29.84 13.15
C THR A 135 25.40 28.88 14.23
N ASP A 136 24.56 28.47 15.18
CA ASP A 136 24.85 27.57 16.30
C ASP A 136 23.95 26.32 16.42
N SER A 137 22.94 26.11 15.56
CA SER A 137 22.01 24.97 15.71
C SER A 137 22.23 23.87 14.66
N ALA A 138 22.44 22.63 15.13
CA ALA A 138 22.63 21.43 14.31
C ALA A 138 21.33 20.93 13.63
N ARG A 139 20.47 21.84 13.15
CA ARG A 139 19.24 21.47 12.44
C ARG A 139 19.58 20.96 11.02
N PRO A 140 19.01 19.84 10.58
CA PRO A 140 19.24 19.34 9.24
C PRO A 140 18.39 20.13 8.22
N ASN A 141 19.06 20.72 7.24
CA ASN A 141 18.37 21.37 6.12
C ASN A 141 18.10 20.38 4.97
N ASP A 142 18.87 19.29 4.91
CA ASP A 142 18.68 18.20 3.96
C ASP A 142 17.82 17.10 4.60
N TRP A 143 16.59 16.97 4.10
CA TRP A 143 15.61 16.03 4.62
C TRP A 143 15.58 14.70 3.86
N ARG A 144 16.33 14.56 2.76
CA ARG A 144 16.39 13.34 1.93
C ARG A 144 16.77 12.05 2.68
N PRO A 145 17.61 12.09 3.73
CA PRO A 145 17.92 10.88 4.50
C PRO A 145 16.70 10.29 5.22
N TYR A 146 15.67 11.07 5.50
CA TYR A 146 14.49 10.68 6.25
C TYR A 146 13.34 10.27 5.32
N THR A 147 12.32 9.61 5.87
CA THR A 147 11.13 9.17 5.14
C THR A 147 9.84 9.80 5.64
N LEU A 148 9.82 10.26 6.90
CA LEU A 148 8.66 10.89 7.51
C LEU A 148 9.02 12.20 8.17
N LEU A 149 8.09 13.14 8.08
CA LEU A 149 7.97 14.29 8.96
C LEU A 149 6.78 14.08 9.88
N LEU A 150 7.03 14.09 11.18
CA LEU A 150 6.05 13.93 12.24
C LEU A 150 5.83 15.29 12.91
N MET A 151 4.57 15.66 13.15
CA MET A 151 4.21 16.86 13.89
C MET A 151 3.12 16.55 14.91
N ASN A 152 3.30 16.92 16.18
CA ASN A 152 2.20 16.93 17.13
C ASN A 152 1.55 18.32 17.14
N ILE A 153 0.26 18.34 16.83
CA ILE A 153 -0.53 19.57 16.78
C ILE A 153 -1.86 19.37 17.49
N ARG A 154 -2.36 20.43 18.12
CA ARG A 154 -3.71 20.48 18.67
C ARG A 154 -4.29 21.86 18.41
N ALA A 155 -5.59 21.94 18.15
CA ALA A 155 -6.33 23.19 18.13
C ALA A 155 -7.25 23.30 19.35
N ALA A 156 -7.73 24.49 19.70
CA ALA A 156 -8.67 24.65 20.84
C ALA A 156 -10.08 24.21 20.45
N ALA A 157 -10.41 24.42 19.18
CA ALA A 157 -11.62 24.03 18.50
C ALA A 157 -11.26 23.35 17.18
N ALA A 158 -12.19 22.58 16.61
CA ALA A 158 -11.98 21.98 15.29
C ALA A 158 -11.78 23.09 14.24
N ALA A 159 -10.71 23.00 13.45
CA ALA A 159 -10.36 24.01 12.47
C ALA A 159 -9.63 23.37 11.27
N ALA A 160 -9.92 23.85 10.06
CA ALA A 160 -9.11 23.54 8.90
C ALA A 160 -7.82 24.38 8.95
N CYS A 161 -6.67 23.74 8.77
CA CYS A 161 -5.36 24.37 8.80
C CYS A 161 -4.59 24.02 7.53
N GLU A 162 -4.16 25.03 6.78
CA GLU A 162 -3.17 24.87 5.72
C GLU A 162 -1.78 24.81 6.34
N ILE A 163 -1.07 23.73 6.07
CA ILE A 163 0.35 23.54 6.39
C ILE A 163 1.12 23.70 5.09
N THR A 164 2.17 24.50 5.13
CA THR A 164 3.03 24.76 3.97
C THR A 164 4.47 24.49 4.32
N ILE A 165 5.20 23.82 3.42
CA ILE A 165 6.64 23.59 3.52
C ILE A 165 7.30 24.29 2.34
N GLU A 166 8.27 25.15 2.63
CA GLU A 166 9.00 25.95 1.64
C GLU A 166 10.47 25.55 1.60
N CYS A 167 11.06 25.54 0.41
CA CYS A 167 12.45 25.20 0.16
C CYS A 167 13.15 26.23 -0.74
N ASP A 168 14.47 26.16 -0.81
CA ASP A 168 15.19 26.79 -1.92
C ASP A 168 14.98 25.94 -3.18
N GLY A 169 14.50 26.50 -4.30
CA GLY A 169 14.40 25.75 -5.55
C GLY A 169 13.30 26.20 -6.49
N ASP A 170 12.84 25.30 -7.36
CA ASP A 170 11.60 25.38 -8.15
C ASP A 170 11.10 23.93 -8.37
N PRO A 171 9.92 23.53 -7.86
CA PRO A 171 8.95 24.35 -7.12
C PRO A 171 9.45 24.70 -5.71
N GLN A 172 9.09 25.88 -5.22
CA GLN A 172 9.55 26.39 -3.91
C GLN A 172 8.68 25.96 -2.73
N ARG A 173 7.51 25.40 -3.00
CA ARG A 173 6.44 25.30 -2.01
C ARG A 173 5.57 24.08 -2.24
N TRP A 174 5.30 23.38 -1.15
CA TRP A 174 4.24 22.40 -1.03
C TRP A 174 3.25 22.85 0.05
N SER A 175 1.97 22.53 -0.11
CA SER A 175 0.94 22.83 0.89
C SER A 175 -0.14 21.77 0.94
N GLN A 176 -0.62 21.48 2.15
CA GLN A 176 -1.75 20.60 2.40
C GLN A 176 -2.69 21.25 3.44
N THR A 177 -3.99 21.13 3.20
CA THR A 177 -4.99 21.44 4.22
C THR A 177 -5.23 20.20 5.07
N VAL A 178 -5.24 20.35 6.38
CA VAL A 178 -5.56 19.29 7.34
C VAL A 178 -6.68 19.74 8.28
N GLN A 179 -7.54 18.81 8.67
CA GLN A 179 -8.54 19.06 9.71
C GLN A 179 -7.95 18.85 11.11
N LEU A 180 -7.86 19.90 11.92
CA LEU A 180 -7.43 19.85 13.32
C LEU A 180 -8.64 19.66 14.25
N TYR A 181 -8.38 19.11 15.43
CA TYR A 181 -9.37 18.78 16.46
C TYR A 181 -8.95 19.29 17.83
N PRO A 182 -9.88 19.38 18.81
CA PRO A 182 -9.59 19.76 20.20
C PRO A 182 -8.85 18.68 21.00
N MET A 183 -7.89 18.00 20.36
CA MET A 183 -7.07 16.93 20.92
C MET A 183 -5.72 16.88 20.21
N TRP A 184 -4.74 16.21 20.80
CA TRP A 184 -3.43 16.02 20.17
C TRP A 184 -3.53 15.07 18.97
N CYS A 185 -3.25 15.63 17.80
CA CYS A 185 -3.16 14.94 16.53
C CYS A 185 -1.69 14.77 16.16
N LEU A 186 -1.30 13.55 15.78
CA LEU A 186 0.01 13.31 15.20
C LEU A 186 -0.12 13.29 13.68
N LEU A 187 0.33 14.37 13.05
CA LEU A 187 0.42 14.46 11.59
C LEU A 187 1.65 13.69 11.10
N ARG A 188 1.48 13.03 9.96
CA ARG A 188 2.53 12.28 9.27
C ARG A 188 2.56 12.73 7.83
N PHE A 189 3.67 13.34 7.42
CA PHE A 189 3.90 13.68 6.03
C PHE A 189 4.97 12.74 5.47
N ASP A 190 4.65 12.08 4.37
CA ASP A 190 5.60 11.24 3.66
C ASP A 190 6.56 12.12 2.87
N LEU A 191 7.84 12.07 3.23
CA LEU A 191 8.85 12.90 2.58
C LEU A 191 9.12 12.46 1.14
N VAL A 192 8.86 11.21 0.78
CA VAL A 192 9.06 10.77 -0.61
C VAL A 192 8.00 11.37 -1.53
N GLU A 193 6.76 11.51 -1.06
CA GLU A 193 5.73 12.26 -1.77
C GLU A 193 6.06 13.75 -1.84
N LEU A 194 6.51 14.32 -0.71
CA LEU A 194 6.91 15.72 -0.65
C LEU A 194 8.04 16.03 -1.66
N ALA A 195 8.96 15.09 -1.86
CA ALA A 195 10.04 15.18 -2.82
C ALA A 195 9.58 15.17 -4.29
N GLU A 196 8.34 14.75 -4.60
CA GLU A 196 7.76 14.92 -5.94
C GLU A 196 7.37 16.39 -6.21
N CYS A 197 7.18 17.19 -5.16
CA CYS A 197 6.70 18.56 -5.26
C CYS A 197 7.76 19.63 -4.94
N ILE A 198 8.72 19.36 -4.07
CA ILE A 198 9.73 20.33 -3.65
C ILE A 198 11.11 19.68 -3.47
N ASP A 199 12.17 20.49 -3.55
CA ASP A 199 13.53 20.02 -3.27
C ASP A 199 13.78 19.89 -1.75
N LEU A 200 13.93 18.65 -1.30
CA LEU A 200 14.22 18.34 0.11
C LEU A 200 15.67 18.63 0.54
N THR A 201 16.55 19.06 -0.35
CA THR A 201 17.95 19.35 0.00
C THR A 201 18.09 20.57 0.90
N ARG A 202 17.12 21.50 0.86
CA ARG A 202 17.18 22.79 1.52
C ARG A 202 15.79 23.28 1.94
N ILE A 203 15.22 22.65 2.96
CA ILE A 203 13.98 23.14 3.55
C ILE A 203 14.26 24.39 4.38
N ARG A 204 13.45 25.42 4.16
CA ARG A 204 13.62 26.76 4.74
C ARG A 204 12.57 27.08 5.79
N ARG A 205 11.33 26.70 5.55
CA ARG A 205 10.23 27.16 6.38
C ARG A 205 9.12 26.14 6.43
N ILE A 206 8.47 26.05 7.59
CA ILE A 206 7.16 25.43 7.74
C ILE A 206 6.20 26.50 8.23
N THR A 207 5.02 26.60 7.61
CA THR A 207 3.98 27.54 8.05
C THR A 207 2.65 26.85 8.31
N TRP A 208 1.89 27.42 9.24
CA TRP A 208 0.53 27.02 9.58
C TRP A 208 -0.39 28.23 9.42
N ARG A 209 -1.50 28.04 8.71
CA ARG A 209 -2.53 29.06 8.49
C ARG A 209 -3.90 28.45 8.73
N LEU A 210 -4.71 29.08 9.57
CA LEU A 210 -6.11 28.69 9.72
C LEU A 210 -6.90 29.09 8.47
N LEU A 211 -7.79 28.21 8.05
CA LEU A 211 -8.74 28.47 6.96
C LEU A 211 -10.16 28.77 7.50
N THR A 212 -10.30 28.86 8.82
CA THR A 212 -11.55 29.17 9.52
C THR A 212 -11.46 30.57 10.11
N ASP A 213 -12.51 31.37 9.93
CA ASP A 213 -12.57 32.77 10.41
C ASP A 213 -12.49 32.89 11.94
N ASP A 214 -13.00 31.90 12.66
CA ASP A 214 -12.96 31.85 14.11
C ASP A 214 -11.50 31.70 14.61
N PRO A 215 -10.98 32.66 15.40
CA PRO A 215 -9.68 32.53 16.03
C PRO A 215 -9.62 31.29 16.92
N THR A 216 -8.50 30.57 16.89
CA THR A 216 -8.28 29.41 17.75
C THR A 216 -6.86 29.40 18.29
N GLU A 217 -6.68 28.83 19.48
CA GLU A 217 -5.33 28.56 19.98
C GLU A 217 -4.80 27.29 19.28
N LEU A 218 -3.58 27.36 18.77
CA LEU A 218 -2.83 26.22 18.29
C LEU A 218 -1.76 25.85 19.31
N TRP A 219 -1.65 24.55 19.56
CA TRP A 219 -0.53 23.95 20.29
C TRP A 219 0.32 23.15 19.32
N LEU A 220 1.63 23.38 19.38
CA LEU A 220 2.63 22.64 18.61
C LEU A 220 3.63 22.01 19.57
N ASP A 221 3.90 20.74 19.33
CA ASP A 221 4.91 19.93 20.03
C ASP A 221 5.59 19.03 19.00
N ASP A 222 6.84 18.65 19.26
CA ASP A 222 7.61 17.66 18.49
C ASP A 222 7.48 17.74 16.96
N LEU A 223 8.39 18.50 16.33
CA LEU A 223 8.70 18.42 14.91
C LEU A 223 9.85 17.44 14.70
N ILE A 224 9.57 16.24 14.17
CA ILE A 224 10.54 15.14 14.09
C ILE A 224 10.68 14.66 12.65
N LEU A 225 11.92 14.52 12.18
CA LEU A 225 12.23 13.78 10.96
C LEU A 225 12.63 12.36 11.34
N SER A 226 12.00 11.36 10.75
CA SER A 226 12.28 9.94 11.01
C SER A 226 12.63 9.19 9.73
N ASP A 227 13.67 8.37 9.78
CA ASP A 227 13.94 7.31 8.80
C ASP A 227 13.36 6.01 9.32
N ASN A 228 12.08 5.80 9.05
CA ASN A 228 11.36 4.60 9.46
C ASN A 228 11.58 3.41 8.48
N ARG A 229 12.61 3.47 7.61
CA ARG A 229 12.91 2.38 6.69
C ARG A 229 13.24 1.11 7.45
N LYS A 230 12.45 0.06 7.20
CA LYS A 230 12.59 -1.26 7.83
C LYS A 230 12.37 -2.36 6.80
N TYR A 231 13.40 -3.17 6.56
CA TYR A 231 13.24 -4.37 5.75
C TYR A 231 12.43 -5.42 6.50
N LEU A 232 11.39 -5.93 5.83
CA LEU A 232 10.53 -7.02 6.28
C LEU A 232 10.95 -8.33 5.61
N PHE A 233 11.55 -8.24 4.42
CA PHE A 233 12.14 -9.35 3.68
C PHE A 233 13.24 -8.82 2.76
N GLY A 234 14.31 -9.62 2.56
CA GLY A 234 15.28 -9.39 1.49
C GLY A 234 16.20 -8.16 1.65
N GLU A 235 16.63 -7.82 2.87
CA GLU A 235 17.52 -6.67 3.13
C GLU A 235 18.83 -6.67 2.32
N SER A 236 19.47 -7.84 2.19
CA SER A 236 20.76 -8.02 1.50
C SER A 236 20.62 -8.69 0.13
N THR A 237 19.51 -8.46 -0.56
CA THR A 237 19.21 -9.11 -1.84
C THR A 237 20.03 -8.55 -3.00
N ALA A 238 20.42 -9.44 -3.92
CA ALA A 238 21.14 -9.08 -5.13
C ALA A 238 20.23 -8.36 -6.15
N ALA A 239 20.83 -7.85 -7.24
CA ALA A 239 20.05 -7.29 -8.34
C ALA A 239 19.04 -8.31 -8.90
N GLY A 240 17.81 -7.86 -9.08
CA GLY A 240 16.69 -8.65 -9.56
C GLY A 240 16.10 -9.62 -8.54
N GLU A 241 16.57 -9.67 -7.30
CA GLU A 241 15.92 -10.43 -6.21
C GLU A 241 14.85 -9.59 -5.52
N LEU A 242 13.82 -10.26 -4.97
CA LEU A 242 12.69 -9.62 -4.31
C LEU A 242 13.05 -9.13 -2.92
N TYR A 243 12.58 -7.95 -2.55
CA TYR A 243 12.62 -7.41 -1.21
C TYR A 243 11.26 -6.83 -0.82
N VAL A 244 11.04 -6.73 0.49
CA VAL A 244 9.90 -6.02 1.06
C VAL A 244 10.42 -5.12 2.17
N ARG A 245 10.06 -3.83 2.14
CA ARG A 245 10.40 -2.89 3.21
C ARG A 245 9.24 -1.95 3.48
N ARG A 246 9.14 -1.48 4.73
CA ARG A 246 8.35 -0.29 5.03
C ARG A 246 9.24 0.94 4.86
N ALA A 247 8.73 1.98 4.22
CA ALA A 247 9.42 3.25 4.04
C ALA A 247 8.39 4.38 3.94
N GLY A 248 8.45 5.32 4.88
CA GLY A 248 7.42 6.35 4.99
C GLY A 248 6.10 5.73 5.45
N ARG A 249 5.00 6.11 4.79
CA ARG A 249 3.72 5.41 4.95
C ARG A 249 3.63 4.14 4.11
N TYR A 250 4.52 3.97 3.13
CA TYR A 250 4.41 2.92 2.14
C TYR A 250 4.93 1.57 2.62
N LEU A 251 4.25 0.52 2.16
CA LEU A 251 4.82 -0.81 2.03
C LEU A 251 5.43 -0.94 0.63
N GLU A 252 6.75 -1.06 0.54
CA GLU A 252 7.45 -1.19 -0.74
C GLU A 252 7.82 -2.65 -1.02
N VAL A 253 7.43 -3.12 -2.21
CA VAL A 253 7.80 -4.43 -2.75
C VAL A 253 8.55 -4.21 -4.06
N GLY A 254 9.78 -4.70 -4.14
CA GLY A 254 10.58 -4.50 -5.34
C GLY A 254 11.43 -5.70 -5.70
N ALA A 255 11.79 -5.79 -6.98
CA ALA A 255 12.89 -6.58 -7.49
C ALA A 255 14.00 -5.60 -7.89
N ARG A 256 15.11 -5.56 -7.13
CA ARG A 256 16.14 -4.50 -7.24
C ARG A 256 16.60 -4.29 -8.69
N GLY A 257 16.41 -3.08 -9.22
CA GLY A 257 16.79 -2.73 -10.60
C GLY A 257 15.85 -3.24 -11.70
N ARG A 258 14.64 -3.71 -11.35
CA ARG A 258 13.62 -4.16 -12.32
C ARG A 258 12.28 -3.45 -12.13
N LEU A 259 11.72 -3.59 -10.94
CA LEU A 259 10.38 -3.13 -10.58
C LEU A 259 10.37 -2.74 -9.11
N GLU A 260 9.80 -1.59 -8.78
CA GLU A 260 9.53 -1.18 -7.40
C GLU A 260 8.08 -0.72 -7.30
N LEU A 261 7.30 -1.33 -6.40
CA LEU A 261 5.91 -1.00 -6.14
C LEU A 261 5.82 -0.45 -4.73
N ALA A 262 5.19 0.71 -4.56
CA ALA A 262 4.86 1.25 -3.26
C ALA A 262 3.35 1.15 -3.04
N PHE A 263 2.96 0.45 -1.99
CA PHE A 263 1.58 0.29 -1.57
C PHE A 263 1.26 1.35 -0.52
N ASP A 264 0.12 2.01 -0.69
CA ASP A 264 -0.50 2.86 0.32
C ASP A 264 -1.96 2.48 0.38
N ASP A 265 -2.52 2.38 1.59
CA ASP A 265 -3.90 2.00 1.79
C ASP A 265 -4.31 0.71 1.07
N GLY A 266 -3.38 -0.23 0.90
CA GLY A 266 -3.66 -1.52 0.26
C GLY A 266 -3.79 -1.47 -1.26
N VAL A 267 -3.40 -0.37 -1.91
CA VAL A 267 -3.35 -0.24 -3.37
C VAL A 267 -1.97 0.21 -3.84
N ILE A 268 -1.61 -0.07 -5.09
CA ILE A 268 -0.32 0.37 -5.67
C ILE A 268 -0.40 1.89 -5.88
N ALA A 269 0.16 2.67 -4.95
CA ALA A 269 0.22 4.12 -5.03
C ALA A 269 1.33 4.58 -5.99
N ARG A 270 2.43 3.83 -6.08
CA ARG A 270 3.52 4.10 -7.02
C ARG A 270 4.01 2.82 -7.66
N ALA A 271 4.38 2.93 -8.92
CA ALA A 271 5.05 1.87 -9.66
C ALA A 271 6.23 2.50 -10.38
N THR A 272 7.44 2.10 -9.99
CA THR A 272 8.68 2.64 -10.52
C THR A 272 9.41 1.55 -11.29
N LEU A 273 9.90 1.91 -12.47
CA LEU A 273 10.63 1.03 -13.38
C LEU A 273 12.08 1.46 -13.47
N GLY A 274 12.95 0.65 -14.08
CA GLY A 274 14.40 0.73 -13.91
C GLY A 274 15.06 2.12 -13.93
N ASP A 275 14.47 3.14 -14.55
CA ASP A 275 14.94 4.54 -14.59
C ASP A 275 14.54 5.41 -13.37
N GLY A 276 13.74 4.88 -12.45
CA GLY A 276 13.29 5.61 -11.26
C GLY A 276 11.99 6.40 -11.46
N VAL A 277 11.41 6.42 -12.67
CA VAL A 277 10.20 7.19 -12.95
C VAL A 277 8.96 6.47 -12.42
N ASN A 278 8.15 7.18 -11.62
CA ASN A 278 6.85 6.70 -11.17
C ASN A 278 5.84 6.77 -12.33
N VAL A 279 5.32 5.61 -12.73
CA VAL A 279 4.34 5.46 -13.80
C VAL A 279 2.90 5.38 -13.33
N ALA A 280 2.65 5.30 -12.01
CA ALA A 280 1.29 5.27 -11.48
C ALA A 280 0.61 6.64 -11.62
N GLY A 281 -0.71 6.64 -11.84
CA GLY A 281 -1.54 7.84 -11.83
C GLY A 281 -1.49 8.58 -10.48
N PRO A 282 -2.00 9.82 -10.40
CA PRO A 282 -1.99 10.62 -9.16
C PRO A 282 -2.71 9.98 -7.97
N PHE A 283 -3.63 9.05 -8.22
CA PHE A 283 -4.35 8.32 -7.18
C PHE A 283 -3.80 6.91 -6.94
N GLY A 284 -2.76 6.52 -7.68
CA GLY A 284 -2.24 5.16 -7.75
C GLY A 284 -2.47 4.52 -9.12
N LEU A 285 -2.12 3.24 -9.23
CA LEU A 285 -2.15 2.48 -10.48
C LEU A 285 -3.51 1.80 -10.73
N GLY A 286 -4.23 1.41 -9.68
CA GLY A 286 -5.41 0.55 -9.76
C GLY A 286 -5.05 -0.95 -9.61
N PRO A 287 -5.94 -1.87 -10.03
CA PRO A 287 -7.22 -1.65 -10.69
C PRO A 287 -8.28 -0.99 -9.80
N TRP A 288 -8.91 0.07 -10.30
CA TRP A 288 -9.98 0.81 -9.63
C TRP A 288 -11.35 0.34 -10.11
N PRO A 289 -12.28 -0.02 -9.23
CA PRO A 289 -13.63 -0.41 -9.65
C PRO A 289 -14.36 0.79 -10.27
N ILE A 290 -15.03 0.57 -11.39
CA ILE A 290 -15.83 1.59 -12.08
C ILE A 290 -17.19 1.01 -12.44
N ALA A 291 -18.25 1.67 -11.96
CA ALA A 291 -19.60 1.48 -12.44
C ALA A 291 -19.89 2.44 -13.61
N MET A 292 -20.47 1.92 -14.69
CA MET A 292 -20.75 2.67 -15.91
C MET A 292 -22.14 2.34 -16.45
N ASP A 293 -22.66 3.23 -17.28
CA ASP A 293 -23.77 2.92 -18.18
C ASP A 293 -23.20 2.92 -19.60
N LEU A 294 -22.90 1.74 -20.15
CA LEU A 294 -22.31 1.64 -21.50
C LEU A 294 -23.30 2.04 -22.59
N ALA A 295 -24.56 2.35 -22.28
CA ALA A 295 -25.54 2.84 -23.25
C ALA A 295 -25.01 4.06 -24.05
N ASP A 296 -24.22 4.92 -23.41
CA ASP A 296 -23.62 6.10 -24.06
C ASP A 296 -22.23 5.81 -24.67
N GLY A 297 -21.69 4.61 -24.46
CA GLY A 297 -20.40 4.16 -25.00
C GLY A 297 -19.18 4.96 -24.52
N ARG A 298 -19.31 5.81 -23.50
CA ARG A 298 -18.23 6.64 -22.97
C ARG A 298 -18.05 6.45 -21.46
N PRO A 299 -16.82 6.19 -20.98
CA PRO A 299 -16.55 6.32 -19.55
C PRO A 299 -16.74 7.79 -19.16
N PRO A 300 -17.32 8.10 -17.99
CA PRO A 300 -17.52 9.49 -17.63
C PRO A 300 -16.16 10.13 -17.32
N ALA A 301 -15.86 11.28 -17.93
CA ALA A 301 -14.54 11.93 -17.81
C ALA A 301 -14.09 12.15 -16.35
N ARG A 302 -15.05 12.38 -15.44
CA ARG A 302 -14.81 12.61 -14.02
C ARG A 302 -14.17 11.43 -13.28
N PHE A 303 -14.23 10.20 -13.78
CA PHE A 303 -13.69 9.03 -13.06
C PHE A 303 -12.17 9.01 -12.99
N PHE A 304 -11.49 9.70 -13.91
CA PHE A 304 -10.02 9.74 -13.94
C PHE A 304 -9.43 10.83 -13.05
N ALA A 305 -10.27 11.78 -12.62
CA ALA A 305 -9.88 12.88 -11.75
C ALA A 305 -9.86 12.49 -10.26
N ASP A 306 -10.56 11.41 -9.85
CA ASP A 306 -10.44 10.80 -8.52
C ASP A 306 -11.14 9.41 -8.49
N PRO A 307 -10.40 8.31 -8.68
CA PRO A 307 -10.94 6.96 -8.59
C PRO A 307 -11.47 6.61 -7.19
N ALA A 308 -10.94 7.23 -6.13
CA ALA A 308 -11.43 6.99 -4.77
C ALA A 308 -12.84 7.59 -4.61
N ALA A 309 -13.10 8.78 -5.17
CA ALA A 309 -14.44 9.39 -5.18
C ALA A 309 -15.50 8.53 -5.89
N ALA A 310 -15.10 7.66 -6.82
CA ALA A 310 -16.00 6.69 -7.43
C ALA A 310 -16.48 5.63 -6.43
N VAL A 311 -15.65 5.29 -5.44
CA VAL A 311 -15.92 4.27 -4.41
C VAL A 311 -16.42 4.89 -3.11
N GLU A 312 -16.14 6.17 -2.83
CA GLU A 312 -16.66 6.91 -1.66
C GLU A 312 -18.19 6.94 -1.59
N ARG A 313 -18.89 6.73 -2.71
CA ARG A 313 -20.35 6.56 -2.68
C ARG A 313 -20.81 5.29 -1.96
N ALA A 314 -19.94 4.29 -1.77
CA ALA A 314 -20.20 3.12 -0.95
C ALA A 314 -20.12 3.39 0.57
N GLY A 315 -19.67 4.59 0.98
CA GLY A 315 -19.78 5.07 2.36
C GLY A 315 -18.78 6.18 2.69
N ARG A 316 -19.08 6.95 3.75
CA ARG A 316 -18.43 8.24 4.02
C ARG A 316 -17.02 8.15 4.63
N VAL A 317 -16.73 7.09 5.37
CA VAL A 317 -15.42 6.91 6.02
C VAL A 317 -14.75 5.67 5.47
N LEU A 318 -13.60 5.85 4.81
CA LEU A 318 -12.76 4.76 4.33
C LEU A 318 -11.80 4.30 5.42
N PHE A 319 -11.94 3.05 5.86
CA PHE A 319 -10.90 2.33 6.58
C PHE A 319 -10.14 1.42 5.62
N ALA A 320 -8.89 1.78 5.33
CA ALA A 320 -8.00 0.97 4.51
C ALA A 320 -7.02 0.18 5.39
N SER A 321 -6.68 -1.03 4.95
CA SER A 321 -5.66 -1.86 5.59
C SER A 321 -4.85 -2.59 4.54
N GLU A 322 -3.59 -2.86 4.85
CA GLU A 322 -2.68 -3.63 4.01
C GLU A 322 -1.91 -4.65 4.85
N ARG A 323 -1.60 -5.81 4.25
CA ARG A 323 -0.87 -6.89 4.91
C ARG A 323 -0.03 -7.69 3.92
N ILE A 324 1.17 -8.08 4.35
CA ILE A 324 1.98 -9.08 3.66
C ILE A 324 1.48 -10.47 4.09
N GLU A 325 0.97 -11.25 3.15
CA GLU A 325 0.56 -12.64 3.36
C GLU A 325 1.74 -13.61 3.19
N GLU A 326 2.63 -13.29 2.25
CA GLU A 326 3.77 -14.13 1.89
C GLU A 326 4.94 -13.26 1.42
N ALA A 327 6.15 -13.61 1.82
CA ALA A 327 7.37 -13.08 1.24
C ALA A 327 8.39 -14.21 1.09
N SER A 328 8.73 -14.53 -0.16
CA SER A 328 9.71 -15.56 -0.52
C SER A 328 10.64 -15.06 -1.62
N PRO A 329 11.75 -15.76 -1.90
CA PRO A 329 12.66 -15.38 -2.99
C PRO A 329 12.02 -15.39 -4.39
N LEU A 330 10.88 -16.09 -4.57
CA LEU A 330 10.21 -16.21 -5.86
C LEU A 330 9.04 -15.25 -6.03
N ARG A 331 8.33 -14.93 -4.94
CA ARG A 331 7.19 -14.02 -4.96
C ARG A 331 6.90 -13.35 -3.61
N VAL A 332 6.17 -12.25 -3.66
CA VAL A 332 5.57 -11.57 -2.51
C VAL A 332 4.07 -11.49 -2.73
N VAL A 333 3.28 -11.72 -1.69
CA VAL A 333 1.82 -11.58 -1.72
C VAL A 333 1.40 -10.49 -0.74
N VAL A 334 0.74 -9.45 -1.26
CA VAL A 334 0.18 -8.34 -0.48
C VAL A 334 -1.34 -8.34 -0.62
N THR A 335 -2.05 -8.20 0.49
CA THR A 335 -3.50 -7.99 0.48
C THR A 335 -3.81 -6.57 0.94
N GLY A 336 -4.66 -5.89 0.19
CA GLY A 336 -5.27 -4.61 0.55
C GLY A 336 -6.77 -4.79 0.76
N GLU A 337 -7.34 -4.10 1.75
CA GLU A 337 -8.77 -4.13 2.03
C GLU A 337 -9.28 -2.74 2.39
N TRP A 338 -10.39 -2.35 1.76
CA TRP A 338 -11.12 -1.12 2.05
C TRP A 338 -12.49 -1.48 2.65
N ARG A 339 -12.79 -0.87 3.80
CA ARG A 339 -14.09 -0.94 4.47
C ARG A 339 -14.68 0.46 4.53
N PHE A 340 -15.93 0.60 4.14
CA PHE A 340 -16.65 1.85 4.31
C PHE A 340 -17.51 1.75 5.58
N ILE A 341 -17.44 2.79 6.41
CA ILE A 341 -18.19 2.88 7.67
C ILE A 341 -19.06 4.14 7.61
N ASP A 342 -20.25 4.06 8.18
CA ASP A 342 -21.13 5.22 8.32
C ASP A 342 -20.53 6.32 9.19
N SER A 343 -20.81 7.58 8.82
CA SER A 343 -20.23 8.78 9.42
C SER A 343 -20.54 8.98 10.91
N ASP A 344 -21.47 8.23 11.47
CA ASP A 344 -21.82 8.30 12.90
C ASP A 344 -20.72 7.66 13.78
N PHE A 345 -19.72 7.03 13.17
CA PHE A 345 -18.57 6.47 13.87
C PHE A 345 -17.58 7.56 14.30
N GLN A 346 -17.84 8.20 15.45
CA GLN A 346 -16.95 9.19 16.06
C GLN A 346 -15.72 8.60 16.80
N GLN A 347 -15.33 7.35 16.53
CA GLN A 347 -14.18 6.73 17.20
C GLN A 347 -13.01 6.51 16.24
N ASP A 348 -11.86 7.06 16.63
CA ASP A 348 -10.61 7.08 15.84
C ASP A 348 -9.89 5.74 15.74
N THR A 349 -10.35 4.75 16.52
CA THR A 349 -9.84 3.39 16.43
C THR A 349 -10.91 2.51 15.79
N PRO A 350 -10.66 1.93 14.60
CA PRO A 350 -11.50 0.86 14.09
C PRO A 350 -11.67 -0.17 15.22
N PRO A 351 -12.88 -0.54 15.64
CA PRO A 351 -13.04 -1.53 16.68
C PRO A 351 -12.29 -2.78 16.21
N ALA A 352 -11.50 -3.37 17.11
CA ALA A 352 -10.65 -4.52 16.78
C ALA A 352 -11.42 -5.69 16.13
N ASN A 353 -12.76 -5.66 16.24
CA ASN A 353 -13.71 -6.56 15.61
C ASN A 353 -14.70 -5.78 14.71
N LEU A 354 -14.21 -4.99 13.75
CA LEU A 354 -15.08 -4.48 12.68
C LEU A 354 -15.65 -5.69 11.92
N GLU A 355 -16.88 -6.07 12.25
CA GLU A 355 -17.62 -7.15 11.56
C GLU A 355 -18.10 -6.74 10.16
N VAL A 356 -17.78 -5.51 9.73
CA VAL A 356 -18.07 -5.02 8.39
C VAL A 356 -17.14 -5.71 7.39
N PRO A 357 -17.68 -6.45 6.41
CA PRO A 357 -16.87 -7.07 5.36
C PRO A 357 -16.17 -5.97 4.53
N PRO A 358 -14.98 -6.25 3.96
CA PRO A 358 -14.35 -5.30 3.06
C PRO A 358 -15.20 -5.12 1.80
N ALA A 359 -15.50 -3.86 1.48
CA ALA A 359 -16.17 -3.51 0.23
C ALA A 359 -15.25 -3.73 -0.95
N GLN A 360 -13.95 -3.44 -0.79
CA GLN A 360 -12.95 -3.75 -1.81
C GLN A 360 -11.83 -4.56 -1.20
N ARG A 361 -11.37 -5.56 -1.93
CA ARG A 361 -10.21 -6.36 -1.56
C ARG A 361 -9.35 -6.59 -2.79
N TRP A 362 -8.06 -6.28 -2.65
CA TRP A 362 -7.04 -6.60 -3.63
C TRP A 362 -6.09 -7.63 -3.05
N ARG A 363 -5.68 -8.59 -3.85
CA ARG A 363 -4.61 -9.54 -3.55
C ARG A 363 -3.59 -9.50 -4.68
N TYR A 364 -2.44 -8.90 -4.40
CA TYR A 364 -1.33 -8.75 -5.32
C TYR A 364 -0.35 -9.89 -5.14
N THR A 365 -0.08 -10.65 -6.21
CA THR A 365 0.99 -11.65 -6.28
C THR A 365 2.09 -11.12 -7.18
N ILE A 366 3.23 -10.77 -6.59
CA ILE A 366 4.33 -10.05 -7.24
C ILE A 366 5.51 -11.00 -7.41
N HIS A 367 5.90 -11.26 -8.65
CA HIS A 367 6.97 -12.19 -8.99
C HIS A 367 8.30 -11.47 -9.24
N ARG A 368 9.40 -12.21 -9.04
CA ARG A 368 10.76 -11.73 -9.31
C ARG A 368 10.99 -11.27 -10.77
N SER A 369 10.21 -11.83 -11.69
CA SER A 369 10.22 -11.48 -13.12
C SER A 369 9.67 -10.09 -13.42
N GLY A 370 8.99 -9.45 -12.46
CA GLY A 370 8.22 -8.23 -12.69
C GLY A 370 6.81 -8.49 -13.22
N GLN A 371 6.31 -9.72 -13.13
CA GLN A 371 4.87 -10.00 -13.31
C GLN A 371 4.14 -9.72 -12.00
N VAL A 372 2.97 -9.07 -12.09
CA VAL A 372 2.07 -8.86 -10.96
C VAL A 372 0.69 -9.33 -11.35
N PHE A 373 0.15 -10.24 -10.57
CA PHE A 373 -1.21 -10.73 -10.71
C PHE A 373 -2.04 -10.14 -9.59
N ILE A 374 -3.22 -9.64 -9.91
CA ILE A 374 -4.07 -8.91 -8.99
C ILE A 374 -5.44 -9.54 -9.03
N GLU A 375 -5.80 -10.25 -7.97
CA GLU A 375 -7.19 -10.61 -7.74
C GLU A 375 -7.87 -9.45 -7.04
N VAL A 376 -9.01 -9.02 -7.58
CA VAL A 376 -9.84 -7.96 -7.03
C VAL A 376 -11.22 -8.52 -6.76
N VAL A 377 -11.73 -8.22 -5.58
CA VAL A 377 -13.12 -8.46 -5.21
C VAL A 377 -13.74 -7.14 -4.82
N SER A 378 -14.82 -6.79 -5.51
CA SER A 378 -15.54 -5.54 -5.34
C SER A 378 -16.99 -5.82 -4.97
N ASP A 379 -17.41 -5.29 -3.84
CA ASP A 379 -18.78 -5.34 -3.35
C ASP A 379 -19.44 -3.97 -3.55
N ALA A 380 -20.67 -3.99 -4.03
CA ALA A 380 -21.46 -2.79 -4.30
C ALA A 380 -22.04 -2.18 -3.01
N GLY A 381 -22.11 -2.95 -1.93
CA GLY A 381 -22.88 -2.61 -0.75
C GLY A 381 -24.39 -2.65 -1.00
N ASP A 382 -25.15 -2.22 0.02
CA ASP A 382 -26.62 -2.32 0.03
C ASP A 382 -27.31 -1.49 -1.06
N GLU A 383 -26.69 -0.39 -1.51
CA GLU A 383 -27.24 0.48 -2.55
C GLU A 383 -27.01 -0.06 -3.98
N GLY A 384 -26.14 -1.06 -4.14
CA GLY A 384 -25.75 -1.56 -5.44
C GLY A 384 -24.86 -0.59 -6.23
N TRP A 385 -24.46 -1.02 -7.43
CA TRP A 385 -23.66 -0.16 -8.31
C TRP A 385 -24.55 0.88 -8.99
N PRO A 386 -24.09 2.14 -9.15
CA PRO A 386 -24.87 3.20 -9.77
C PRO A 386 -25.03 3.05 -11.30
N GLY A 387 -24.46 2.01 -11.91
CA GLY A 387 -24.45 1.75 -13.34
C GLY A 387 -24.89 0.32 -13.68
N ARG A 388 -25.28 0.09 -14.93
CA ARG A 388 -25.69 -1.23 -15.43
C ARG A 388 -24.49 -2.13 -15.72
N ASP A 389 -23.36 -1.53 -15.99
CA ASP A 389 -22.12 -2.20 -16.32
C ASP A 389 -21.06 -1.91 -15.26
N PHE A 390 -20.16 -2.86 -15.13
CA PHE A 390 -19.03 -2.79 -14.21
C PHE A 390 -17.73 -3.07 -14.97
N GLY A 391 -16.66 -2.46 -14.47
CA GLY A 391 -15.33 -2.62 -15.00
C GLY A 391 -14.27 -2.17 -14.02
N TYR A 392 -13.04 -2.13 -14.50
CA TYR A 392 -11.90 -1.62 -13.76
C TYR A 392 -11.09 -0.67 -14.60
N SER A 393 -10.46 0.31 -13.97
CA SER A 393 -9.43 1.13 -14.61
C SER A 393 -8.04 0.94 -14.03
N LEU A 394 -7.05 1.12 -14.89
CA LEU A 394 -5.69 1.42 -14.49
C LEU A 394 -5.34 2.85 -14.88
N THR A 395 -4.57 3.53 -14.05
CA THR A 395 -4.19 4.93 -14.26
C THR A 395 -2.68 5.06 -14.32
N PHE A 396 -2.17 5.68 -15.39
CA PHE A 396 -0.74 5.80 -15.66
C PHE A 396 -0.32 7.24 -15.92
N ARG A 397 0.79 7.70 -15.30
CA ARG A 397 1.42 8.99 -15.62
C ARG A 397 2.31 8.88 -16.87
N GLY A 398 2.31 9.91 -17.71
CA GLY A 398 3.21 10.02 -18.87
C GLY A 398 3.02 8.97 -19.98
N ALA A 399 1.95 8.17 -19.90
CA ALA A 399 1.63 7.19 -20.93
C ALA A 399 1.08 7.87 -22.19
N THR A 400 1.47 7.38 -23.37
CA THR A 400 0.87 7.77 -24.64
C THR A 400 0.39 6.54 -25.38
N ARG A 401 -0.86 6.54 -25.85
CA ARG A 401 -1.41 5.43 -26.66
C ARG A 401 -0.78 5.45 -28.06
N ARG A 402 -0.15 4.36 -28.50
CA ARG A 402 0.49 4.30 -29.84
C ARG A 402 -0.33 3.62 -30.94
N ASP A 403 -1.37 2.85 -30.62
CA ASP A 403 -2.04 1.99 -31.63
C ASP A 403 -3.58 2.07 -31.63
N THR A 404 -4.10 3.24 -31.98
CA THR A 404 -5.21 3.34 -32.95
C THR A 404 -5.08 4.73 -33.54
N PRO A 405 -5.09 4.90 -34.88
CA PRO A 405 -5.20 6.23 -35.45
C PRO A 405 -6.43 6.91 -34.82
N ARG A 406 -6.20 8.00 -34.08
CA ARG A 406 -7.25 8.97 -33.76
C ARG A 406 -7.72 9.46 -35.12
N SER A 407 -8.76 8.83 -35.69
CA SER A 407 -9.61 9.57 -36.59
C SER A 407 -10.16 10.71 -35.75
N ALA A 408 -9.81 11.95 -36.09
CA ALA A 408 -10.22 13.13 -35.33
C ALA A 408 -11.76 13.23 -35.17
N ASP A 409 -12.51 12.41 -35.92
CA ASP A 409 -13.97 12.35 -35.93
C ASP A 409 -14.59 11.09 -35.28
N SER A 410 -13.81 10.14 -34.76
CA SER A 410 -14.40 8.96 -34.10
C SER A 410 -14.25 9.07 -32.58
N GLY A 411 -15.38 9.23 -31.88
CA GLY A 411 -15.44 9.12 -30.42
C GLY A 411 -14.86 7.79 -29.90
N PRO A 412 -14.79 7.60 -28.56
CA PRO A 412 -14.28 6.38 -27.96
C PRO A 412 -14.98 5.17 -28.58
N ARG A 413 -14.19 4.28 -29.20
CA ARG A 413 -14.69 3.10 -29.90
C ARG A 413 -14.38 1.88 -29.05
N LEU A 414 -15.42 1.16 -28.64
CA LEU A 414 -15.31 -0.10 -27.92
C LEU A 414 -14.64 -1.11 -28.87
N VAL A 415 -13.42 -1.56 -28.52
CA VAL A 415 -12.77 -2.72 -29.14
C VAL A 415 -12.92 -3.87 -28.14
N ALA A 416 -13.12 -5.10 -28.64
CA ALA A 416 -13.03 -6.29 -27.78
C ALA A 416 -11.74 -6.21 -26.96
N ALA A 417 -11.78 -6.55 -25.67
CA ALA A 417 -10.61 -6.42 -24.80
C ALA A 417 -9.57 -7.48 -25.16
N ASP A 418 -8.83 -7.23 -26.22
CA ASP A 418 -7.52 -7.79 -26.41
C ASP A 418 -6.59 -7.19 -25.34
N PRO A 419 -5.58 -7.94 -24.91
CA PRO A 419 -4.60 -7.43 -23.98
C PRO A 419 -4.04 -6.08 -24.44
N CYS A 420 -3.89 -5.16 -23.51
CA CYS A 420 -3.44 -3.81 -23.81
C CYS A 420 -1.93 -3.69 -23.59
N GLN A 421 -1.21 -3.18 -24.59
CA GLN A 421 0.14 -2.65 -24.39
C GLN A 421 0.07 -1.15 -24.12
N ILE A 422 0.77 -0.73 -23.07
CA ILE A 422 0.83 0.65 -22.59
C ILE A 422 2.27 1.12 -22.72
N ASP A 423 2.47 2.13 -23.58
CA ASP A 423 3.77 2.71 -23.88
C ASP A 423 3.95 4.06 -23.16
N PHE A 424 5.14 4.29 -22.58
CA PHE A 424 5.48 5.53 -21.87
C PHE A 424 6.30 6.52 -22.72
N GLY A 425 6.08 6.49 -24.04
CA GLY A 425 6.68 7.42 -24.99
C GLY A 425 8.06 7.03 -25.55
N PRO A 426 8.55 7.77 -26.56
CA PRO A 426 9.81 7.50 -27.22
C PRO A 426 11.00 7.68 -26.26
N GLY A 427 11.77 6.62 -26.05
CA GLY A 427 12.94 6.60 -25.16
C GLY A 427 12.69 5.94 -23.80
N SER A 428 11.43 5.72 -23.43
CA SER A 428 11.14 4.83 -22.30
C SER A 428 11.40 3.39 -22.70
N ALA A 429 12.27 2.70 -21.96
CA ALA A 429 12.51 1.26 -22.13
C ALA A 429 11.39 0.41 -21.51
N SER A 430 10.36 1.06 -20.96
CA SER A 430 9.32 0.43 -20.17
C SER A 430 8.04 0.34 -20.98
N ASN A 431 7.55 -0.88 -21.17
CA ASN A 431 6.19 -1.14 -21.61
C ASN A 431 5.46 -1.96 -20.54
N VAL A 432 4.16 -1.71 -20.39
CA VAL A 432 3.28 -2.50 -19.53
C VAL A 432 2.29 -3.26 -20.39
N CYS A 433 2.19 -4.56 -20.15
CA CYS A 433 1.09 -5.37 -20.69
C CYS A 433 0.04 -5.53 -19.61
N TRP A 434 -1.23 -5.33 -19.98
CA TRP A 434 -2.38 -5.53 -19.11
C TRP A 434 -3.38 -6.49 -19.76
N ALA A 435 -3.76 -7.54 -19.03
CA ALA A 435 -4.88 -8.41 -19.36
C ALA A 435 -5.82 -8.60 -18.15
N THR A 436 -7.06 -9.00 -18.42
CA THR A 436 -8.07 -9.25 -17.39
C THR A 436 -8.76 -10.60 -17.58
N PHE A 437 -9.13 -11.25 -16.47
CA PHE A 437 -10.01 -12.40 -16.43
C PHE A 437 -11.19 -12.14 -15.47
N PRO A 438 -12.47 -12.40 -15.83
CA PRO A 438 -12.89 -12.79 -17.17
C PRO A 438 -12.55 -11.70 -18.19
N ARG A 439 -12.48 -12.08 -19.47
CA ARG A 439 -12.24 -11.09 -20.53
C ARG A 439 -13.36 -10.05 -20.51
N MET A 440 -12.96 -8.79 -20.46
CA MET A 440 -13.87 -7.67 -20.55
C MET A 440 -14.34 -7.49 -22.01
N THR A 441 -15.55 -7.01 -22.24
CA THR A 441 -16.07 -6.86 -23.62
C THR A 441 -15.63 -5.56 -24.27
N SER A 442 -15.13 -4.61 -23.46
CA SER A 442 -14.67 -3.31 -23.92
C SER A 442 -13.37 -2.90 -23.25
N LEU A 443 -12.51 -2.29 -24.04
CA LEU A 443 -11.36 -1.52 -23.58
C LEU A 443 -11.46 -0.09 -24.12
N THR A 444 -11.39 0.89 -23.24
CA THR A 444 -11.40 2.32 -23.59
C THR A 444 -10.29 3.07 -22.85
N THR A 445 -9.91 4.22 -23.37
CA THR A 445 -8.88 5.08 -22.79
C THR A 445 -9.44 6.47 -22.59
N ALA A 446 -9.06 7.13 -21.50
CA ALA A 446 -9.36 8.52 -21.27
C ALA A 446 -8.13 9.24 -20.74
N ASP A 447 -7.91 10.44 -21.26
CA ASP A 447 -6.91 11.35 -20.73
C ASP A 447 -7.49 12.01 -19.46
N SER A 448 -6.67 12.24 -18.43
CA SER A 448 -7.07 13.09 -17.30
C SER A 448 -7.26 14.53 -17.78
N ASP A 449 -8.07 15.31 -17.05
CA ASP A 449 -8.39 16.71 -17.43
C ASP A 449 -7.13 17.60 -17.52
N ASP A 450 -6.09 17.29 -16.75
CA ASP A 450 -4.78 17.96 -16.76
C ASP A 450 -3.78 17.36 -17.77
N GLY A 451 -4.14 16.28 -18.46
CA GLY A 451 -3.27 15.53 -19.36
C GLY A 451 -2.08 14.83 -18.69
N ALA A 452 -2.01 14.82 -17.36
CA ALA A 452 -0.89 14.23 -16.61
C ALA A 452 -0.94 12.70 -16.57
N ALA A 453 -2.13 12.11 -16.75
CA ALA A 453 -2.36 10.68 -16.70
C ALA A 453 -3.30 10.19 -17.80
N VAL A 454 -3.14 8.91 -18.15
CA VAL A 454 -4.06 8.19 -19.03
C VAL A 454 -4.66 7.04 -18.22
N GLY A 455 -5.99 7.01 -18.19
CA GLY A 455 -6.75 5.89 -17.68
C GLY A 455 -7.10 4.90 -18.77
N PHE A 456 -6.89 3.62 -18.50
CA PHE A 456 -7.33 2.52 -19.34
C PHE A 456 -8.45 1.79 -18.61
N VAL A 457 -9.62 1.65 -19.22
CA VAL A 457 -10.80 1.04 -18.61
C VAL A 457 -11.14 -0.25 -19.35
N ALA A 458 -11.17 -1.36 -18.63
CA ALA A 458 -11.65 -2.65 -19.11
C ALA A 458 -13.01 -2.92 -18.46
N ALA A 459 -14.06 -3.09 -19.27
CA ALA A 459 -15.43 -3.18 -18.76
C ALA A 459 -16.38 -3.98 -19.65
N GLY A 460 -17.65 -3.99 -19.24
CA GLY A 460 -18.76 -4.56 -20.00
C GLY A 460 -19.16 -5.93 -19.50
N GLN A 461 -19.03 -6.11 -18.19
CA GLN A 461 -19.72 -7.14 -17.44
C GLN A 461 -20.94 -6.50 -16.76
N PRO A 462 -22.07 -7.20 -16.65
CA PRO A 462 -23.22 -6.70 -15.90
C PRO A 462 -22.83 -6.38 -14.47
N ALA A 463 -23.26 -5.23 -13.98
CA ALA A 463 -23.10 -4.89 -12.57
C ALA A 463 -23.87 -5.90 -11.71
N THR A 464 -23.16 -6.57 -10.82
CA THR A 464 -23.70 -7.52 -9.85
C THR A 464 -23.34 -7.05 -8.45
N GLU A 465 -24.04 -7.52 -7.42
CA GLU A 465 -23.76 -7.16 -6.01
C GLU A 465 -22.27 -7.34 -5.67
N ARG A 466 -21.67 -8.43 -6.14
CA ARG A 466 -20.27 -8.75 -5.93
C ARG A 466 -19.58 -9.15 -7.22
N PHE A 467 -18.55 -8.40 -7.57
CA PHE A 467 -17.71 -8.63 -8.73
C PHE A 467 -16.35 -9.19 -8.31
N ARG A 468 -15.81 -10.11 -9.11
CA ARG A 468 -14.47 -10.64 -8.97
C ARG A 468 -13.78 -10.58 -10.32
N ALA A 469 -12.56 -10.05 -10.35
CA ALA A 469 -11.69 -10.11 -11.50
C ALA A 469 -10.26 -10.44 -11.12
N VAL A 470 -9.52 -10.89 -12.10
CA VAL A 470 -8.09 -11.05 -12.06
C VAL A 470 -7.48 -10.14 -13.10
N HIS A 471 -6.39 -9.47 -12.76
CA HIS A 471 -5.62 -8.62 -13.65
C HIS A 471 -4.19 -9.15 -13.70
N GLY A 472 -3.68 -9.37 -14.90
CA GLY A 472 -2.26 -9.65 -15.11
C GLY A 472 -1.57 -8.40 -15.61
N LEU A 473 -0.55 -7.94 -14.87
CA LEU A 473 0.37 -6.90 -15.27
C LEU A 473 1.75 -7.49 -15.48
N ARG A 474 2.42 -7.05 -16.54
CA ARG A 474 3.84 -7.32 -16.71
C ARG A 474 4.58 -6.09 -17.16
N TRP A 475 5.58 -5.76 -16.37
CA TRP A 475 6.60 -4.82 -16.76
C TRP A 475 7.70 -5.55 -17.48
N SER A 476 8.19 -4.93 -18.54
CA SER A 476 9.34 -5.46 -19.23
C SER A 476 10.34 -4.36 -19.56
N PRO A 477 11.51 -4.36 -18.90
CA PRO A 477 12.63 -3.51 -19.30
C PRO A 477 13.38 -4.06 -20.53
N THR A 478 13.18 -5.33 -20.90
CA THR A 478 13.99 -6.04 -21.91
C THR A 478 13.21 -6.58 -23.12
N LEU A 479 11.87 -6.51 -23.12
CA LEU A 479 11.06 -6.93 -24.26
C LEU A 479 10.99 -5.79 -25.26
N THR A 480 12.09 -5.58 -25.96
CA THR A 480 12.25 -4.49 -26.94
C THR A 480 11.59 -4.76 -28.30
N PRO A 481 10.98 -5.94 -28.56
CA PRO A 481 9.99 -6.04 -29.64
C PRO A 481 8.55 -6.18 -29.10
N ARG A 482 7.65 -5.29 -29.57
CA ARG A 482 6.18 -5.40 -29.49
C ARG A 482 5.60 -6.82 -29.64
N PRO A 483 6.09 -7.68 -30.55
CA PRO A 483 5.62 -9.07 -30.66
C PRO A 483 5.69 -9.88 -29.36
N LEU A 484 6.64 -9.59 -28.47
CA LEU A 484 6.81 -10.32 -27.22
C LEU A 484 5.87 -9.81 -26.13
N ALA A 485 5.53 -8.52 -26.16
CA ALA A 485 4.46 -7.94 -25.35
C ALA A 485 3.11 -8.55 -25.75
N GLU A 486 2.79 -8.59 -27.05
CA GLU A 486 1.59 -9.22 -27.62
C GLU A 486 1.49 -10.71 -27.31
N GLN A 487 2.62 -11.43 -27.35
CA GLN A 487 2.67 -12.83 -26.92
C GLN A 487 2.39 -12.97 -25.42
N PHE A 488 2.99 -12.16 -24.56
CA PHE A 488 2.74 -12.22 -23.12
C PHE A 488 1.25 -11.96 -22.79
N ALA A 489 0.71 -10.93 -23.42
CA ALA A 489 -0.69 -10.60 -23.45
C ALA A 489 -1.57 -11.82 -23.81
N THR A 490 -1.22 -12.51 -24.89
CA THR A 490 -1.93 -13.71 -25.37
C THR A 490 -1.83 -14.85 -24.37
N LEU A 491 -0.66 -15.05 -23.73
CA LEU A 491 -0.48 -16.09 -22.71
C LEU A 491 -1.43 -15.89 -21.55
N LEU A 492 -1.50 -14.69 -20.98
CA LEU A 492 -2.41 -14.40 -19.87
C LEU A 492 -3.88 -14.65 -20.19
N ALA A 493 -4.26 -14.58 -21.47
CA ALA A 493 -5.63 -14.71 -21.90
C ALA A 493 -5.97 -16.13 -22.40
N ASP A 494 -4.96 -16.96 -22.68
CA ASP A 494 -5.05 -18.30 -23.26
C ASP A 494 -3.71 -19.01 -23.01
N GLU A 495 -3.50 -19.50 -21.79
CA GLU A 495 -2.21 -20.07 -21.38
C GLU A 495 -1.93 -21.42 -22.08
N PRO A 496 -0.65 -21.78 -22.31
CA PRO A 496 -0.31 -23.07 -22.89
C PRO A 496 -0.75 -24.24 -22.02
N ARG A 497 -1.37 -25.24 -22.65
CA ARG A 497 -1.94 -26.38 -21.92
C ARG A 497 -0.86 -27.30 -21.39
N CYS A 498 -0.96 -27.61 -20.10
CA CYS A 498 -0.12 -28.59 -19.41
C CYS A 498 -0.71 -30.00 -19.55
N HIS A 499 0.07 -30.94 -20.10
CA HIS A 499 -0.33 -32.34 -20.23
C HIS A 499 0.33 -33.22 -19.16
N MET A 500 -0.46 -33.80 -18.27
CA MET A 500 0.05 -34.68 -17.22
C MET A 500 0.43 -36.07 -17.74
N ARG A 501 1.57 -36.59 -17.30
CA ARG A 501 2.04 -37.97 -17.51
C ARG A 501 2.10 -38.76 -16.20
N ALA A 502 2.36 -38.09 -15.09
CA ALA A 502 2.27 -38.59 -13.71
C ALA A 502 1.91 -37.44 -12.78
N GLY A 503 1.11 -37.68 -11.74
CA GLY A 503 0.48 -36.60 -10.97
C GLY A 503 -0.84 -36.15 -11.57
N ARG A 504 -1.34 -35.01 -11.11
CA ARG A 504 -2.53 -34.36 -11.66
C ARG A 504 -2.35 -32.85 -11.77
N LEU A 505 -3.01 -32.26 -12.76
CA LEU A 505 -3.20 -30.83 -12.89
C LEU A 505 -4.35 -30.45 -11.96
N ARG A 506 -4.16 -29.46 -11.10
CA ARG A 506 -5.16 -29.04 -10.12
C ARG A 506 -6.00 -27.92 -10.71
N THR A 507 -7.19 -28.27 -11.16
CA THR A 507 -8.17 -27.35 -11.75
C THR A 507 -9.17 -26.80 -10.71
N ASP A 508 -8.90 -27.02 -9.43
CA ASP A 508 -9.75 -26.66 -8.28
C ASP A 508 -9.07 -25.65 -7.35
N ALA A 509 -7.95 -25.07 -7.80
CA ALA A 509 -7.19 -24.12 -7.00
C ALA A 509 -7.97 -22.80 -6.86
N PRO A 510 -8.05 -22.20 -5.66
CA PRO A 510 -8.60 -20.86 -5.53
C PRO A 510 -7.81 -19.87 -6.39
N GLY A 511 -8.48 -19.26 -7.37
CA GLY A 511 -7.85 -18.31 -8.29
C GLY A 511 -7.65 -18.83 -9.71
N ASP A 512 -7.77 -20.14 -9.93
CA ASP A 512 -7.95 -20.77 -11.24
C ASP A 512 -9.41 -20.59 -11.66
N ALA A 513 -9.65 -19.64 -12.54
CA ALA A 513 -10.97 -19.11 -12.81
C ALA A 513 -11.69 -19.83 -13.96
N ASP A 514 -10.96 -20.47 -14.87
CA ASP A 514 -11.51 -21.31 -15.94
C ASP A 514 -11.30 -22.82 -15.76
N ALA A 515 -10.67 -23.22 -14.65
CA ALA A 515 -10.39 -24.60 -14.30
C ALA A 515 -9.49 -25.33 -15.33
N ASP A 516 -8.55 -24.61 -15.94
CA ASP A 516 -7.57 -25.17 -16.87
C ASP A 516 -6.26 -25.62 -16.20
N GLY A 517 -6.08 -25.31 -14.91
CA GLY A 517 -4.90 -25.64 -14.12
C GLY A 517 -3.85 -24.54 -14.03
N PHE A 518 -4.05 -23.41 -14.71
CA PHE A 518 -3.30 -22.18 -14.49
C PHE A 518 -4.10 -21.25 -13.57
N ASN A 519 -3.51 -20.88 -12.45
CA ASN A 519 -4.13 -19.97 -11.50
C ASN A 519 -3.88 -18.53 -11.94
N GLU A 520 -4.85 -17.88 -12.57
CA GLU A 520 -4.69 -16.51 -13.07
C GLU A 520 -4.46 -15.52 -11.92
N ALA A 521 -5.07 -15.74 -10.75
CA ALA A 521 -4.91 -14.85 -9.59
C ALA A 521 -3.48 -14.84 -9.02
N GLU A 522 -2.75 -15.93 -9.18
CA GLU A 522 -1.38 -16.07 -8.67
C GLU A 522 -0.32 -16.15 -9.78
N GLY A 523 -0.73 -16.35 -11.03
CA GLY A 523 0.15 -16.48 -12.19
C GLY A 523 1.01 -17.73 -12.18
N CYS A 524 0.46 -18.88 -11.78
CA CYS A 524 1.21 -20.13 -11.71
C CYS A 524 0.38 -21.36 -12.09
N TYR A 525 1.05 -22.37 -12.66
CA TYR A 525 0.46 -23.68 -12.91
C TYR A 525 0.36 -24.49 -11.61
N GLU A 526 -0.81 -25.06 -11.37
CA GLU A 526 -1.15 -25.78 -10.15
C GLU A 526 -1.04 -27.29 -10.36
N LEU A 527 -0.08 -27.89 -9.68
CA LEU A 527 0.34 -29.26 -9.89
C LEU A 527 0.20 -30.06 -8.60
N ALA A 528 -0.16 -31.34 -8.68
CA ALA A 528 -0.16 -32.24 -7.53
C ALA A 528 0.52 -33.57 -7.84
N LEU A 529 1.33 -34.04 -6.90
CA LEU A 529 2.06 -35.30 -7.00
C LEU A 529 1.12 -36.52 -7.10
N ASP A 530 1.57 -37.55 -7.81
CA ASP A 530 1.06 -38.93 -7.68
C ASP A 530 2.08 -39.73 -6.88
N GLY A 531 1.78 -39.93 -5.60
CA GLY A 531 2.74 -40.44 -4.61
C GLY A 531 3.96 -39.53 -4.47
N ASN A 532 5.07 -39.95 -5.09
CA ASN A 532 6.38 -39.31 -5.01
C ASN A 532 6.82 -38.70 -6.35
N LEU A 533 6.00 -38.79 -7.39
CA LEU A 533 6.36 -38.41 -8.75
C LEU A 533 5.36 -37.41 -9.31
N LEU A 534 5.88 -36.45 -10.06
CA LEU A 534 5.12 -35.64 -10.99
C LEU A 534 5.87 -35.53 -12.30
N ARG A 535 5.13 -35.64 -13.41
CA ARG A 535 5.64 -35.47 -14.75
C ARG A 535 4.59 -34.80 -15.62
N CYS A 536 4.93 -33.68 -16.25
CA CYS A 536 4.06 -33.01 -17.20
C CYS A 536 4.82 -32.50 -18.43
N THR A 537 4.10 -32.30 -19.53
CA THR A 537 4.65 -31.78 -20.78
C THR A 537 3.86 -30.57 -21.26
N PHE A 538 4.56 -29.62 -21.87
CA PHE A 538 3.98 -28.58 -22.71
C PHE A 538 4.45 -28.84 -24.13
N ASP A 539 3.51 -29.10 -25.04
CA ASP A 539 3.82 -29.62 -26.38
C ASP A 539 3.36 -28.68 -27.52
N GLN A 540 3.02 -27.42 -27.20
CA GLN A 540 2.55 -26.40 -28.15
C GLN A 540 3.72 -25.51 -28.64
N PRO A 541 4.46 -25.88 -29.70
CA PRO A 541 5.71 -25.22 -30.10
C PRO A 541 5.56 -23.74 -30.47
N GLU A 542 4.37 -23.33 -30.86
CA GLU A 542 4.03 -21.95 -31.22
C GLU A 542 3.84 -21.03 -30.00
N ARG A 543 3.67 -21.60 -28.80
CA ARG A 543 3.43 -20.82 -27.58
C ARG A 543 4.65 -20.77 -26.69
N LEU A 544 5.20 -19.57 -26.54
CA LEU A 544 6.31 -19.33 -25.62
C LEU A 544 5.80 -19.25 -24.19
N LEU A 545 6.48 -19.87 -23.24
CA LEU A 545 6.26 -19.60 -21.82
C LEU A 545 7.26 -18.54 -21.38
N ILE A 546 6.83 -17.51 -20.64
CA ILE A 546 7.72 -16.42 -20.24
C ILE A 546 7.78 -16.32 -18.72
N ASP A 547 8.91 -16.75 -18.15
CA ASP A 547 9.13 -16.92 -16.71
C ASP A 547 8.04 -17.79 -16.02
N PRO A 548 7.61 -18.93 -16.60
CA PRO A 548 6.50 -19.69 -16.05
C PRO A 548 6.79 -20.11 -14.60
N MET A 549 5.78 -19.96 -13.75
CA MET A 549 5.80 -20.39 -12.35
C MET A 549 4.92 -21.60 -12.14
N PHE A 550 5.35 -22.47 -11.23
CA PHE A 550 4.67 -23.72 -10.92
C PHE A 550 4.58 -23.89 -9.41
N ARG A 551 3.45 -24.41 -8.95
CA ARG A 551 3.19 -24.76 -7.56
C ARG A 551 2.88 -26.25 -7.46
N ILE A 552 3.66 -26.98 -6.65
CA ILE A 552 3.47 -28.42 -6.43
C ILE A 552 2.87 -28.66 -5.03
N ASP A 553 1.66 -29.19 -5.03
CA ASP A 553 0.95 -29.72 -3.87
C ASP A 553 1.44 -31.14 -3.49
N GLY A 554 1.38 -31.47 -2.20
CA GLY A 554 1.90 -32.73 -1.65
C GLY A 554 3.42 -32.76 -1.38
N ALA A 555 4.12 -31.65 -1.60
CA ALA A 555 5.55 -31.50 -1.34
C ALA A 555 5.88 -30.90 0.05
N ALA A 556 4.89 -30.51 0.85
CA ALA A 556 5.08 -29.85 2.14
C ALA A 556 5.88 -30.72 3.11
N GLY A 557 6.95 -30.16 3.69
CA GLY A 557 7.83 -30.86 4.64
C GLY A 557 8.72 -31.95 4.03
N ARG A 558 8.70 -32.14 2.69
CA ARG A 558 9.41 -33.23 2.00
C ARG A 558 10.50 -32.73 1.08
N GLN A 559 11.57 -33.49 0.88
CA GLN A 559 12.64 -33.05 -0.02
C GLN A 559 12.20 -33.29 -1.47
N CYS A 560 12.31 -32.27 -2.33
CA CYS A 560 11.90 -32.34 -3.72
C CYS A 560 13.05 -31.97 -4.65
N TRP A 561 13.19 -32.72 -5.74
CA TRP A 561 14.09 -32.42 -6.85
C TRP A 561 13.25 -32.17 -8.09
N ILE A 562 13.46 -31.01 -8.72
CA ILE A 562 12.75 -30.60 -9.93
C ILE A 562 13.73 -30.58 -11.09
N TYR A 563 13.30 -31.12 -12.23
CA TYR A 563 14.04 -31.13 -13.47
C TYR A 563 13.17 -30.56 -14.59
N ALA A 564 13.76 -29.70 -15.43
CA ALA A 564 13.17 -29.23 -16.67
C ALA A 564 14.05 -29.70 -17.83
N ASN A 565 13.50 -30.51 -18.74
CA ASN A 565 14.22 -31.17 -19.82
C ASN A 565 15.50 -31.89 -19.32
N GLY A 566 15.39 -32.61 -18.19
CA GLY A 566 16.49 -33.34 -17.55
C GLY A 566 17.50 -32.47 -16.79
N ARG A 567 17.34 -31.14 -16.75
CA ARG A 567 18.23 -30.23 -16.02
C ARG A 567 17.62 -29.82 -14.69
N ALA A 568 18.42 -29.89 -13.62
CA ALA A 568 17.96 -29.50 -12.29
C ALA A 568 17.58 -28.02 -12.22
N VAL A 569 16.38 -27.73 -11.71
CA VAL A 569 15.88 -26.37 -11.50
C VAL A 569 16.37 -25.87 -10.14
N GLN A 570 17.12 -24.77 -10.14
CA GLN A 570 17.71 -24.20 -8.91
C GLN A 570 16.76 -23.21 -8.21
N ALA A 571 15.89 -22.54 -8.97
CA ALA A 571 15.01 -21.51 -8.46
C ALA A 571 13.76 -22.13 -7.82
N THR A 572 13.90 -22.54 -6.56
CA THR A 572 12.82 -23.16 -5.77
C THR A 572 12.61 -22.41 -4.46
N ALA A 573 11.37 -22.35 -3.99
CA ALA A 573 10.99 -21.81 -2.69
C ALA A 573 9.77 -22.57 -2.15
N ARG A 574 9.29 -22.21 -0.97
CA ARG A 574 8.00 -22.67 -0.47
C ARG A 574 7.08 -21.49 -0.23
N ASP A 575 5.81 -21.68 -0.53
CA ASP A 575 4.77 -20.70 -0.20
C ASP A 575 4.43 -20.72 1.31
N ALA A 576 3.55 -19.81 1.74
CA ALA A 576 3.14 -19.72 3.14
C ALA A 576 2.47 -21.01 3.69
N THR A 577 1.99 -21.90 2.81
CA THR A 577 1.37 -23.18 3.16
C THR A 577 2.35 -24.36 3.10
N GLY A 578 3.62 -24.10 2.74
CA GLY A 578 4.66 -25.11 2.60
C GLY A 578 4.67 -25.83 1.25
N ARG A 579 3.78 -25.49 0.31
CA ARG A 579 3.80 -26.04 -1.06
C ARG A 579 5.05 -25.56 -1.78
N LEU A 580 5.58 -26.40 -2.66
CA LEU A 580 6.82 -26.07 -3.37
C LEU A 580 6.51 -25.17 -4.57
N LEU A 581 7.20 -24.04 -4.63
CA LEU A 581 7.19 -23.12 -5.76
C LEU A 581 8.49 -23.25 -6.55
N PHE A 582 8.41 -23.18 -7.86
CA PHE A 582 9.59 -23.01 -8.70
C PHE A 582 9.25 -22.22 -9.97
N THR A 583 10.30 -21.65 -10.58
CA THR A 583 10.18 -20.91 -11.84
C THR A 583 11.24 -21.38 -12.83
N LEU A 584 10.92 -21.28 -14.13
CA LEU A 584 11.89 -21.44 -15.20
C LEU A 584 12.20 -20.04 -15.77
N PRO A 585 13.35 -19.43 -15.41
CA PRO A 585 13.62 -18.06 -15.79
C PRO A 585 13.81 -17.89 -17.30
N GLY A 586 13.30 -16.77 -17.82
CA GLY A 586 13.40 -16.38 -19.23
C GLY A 586 12.30 -16.96 -20.11
N ILE A 587 12.56 -16.97 -21.42
CA ILE A 587 11.63 -17.49 -22.42
C ILE A 587 11.89 -18.98 -22.61
N VAL A 588 10.89 -19.81 -22.30
CA VAL A 588 10.93 -21.26 -22.46
C VAL A 588 10.12 -21.66 -23.69
N ARG A 589 10.75 -22.39 -24.60
CA ARG A 589 10.13 -22.91 -25.82
C ARG A 589 9.71 -24.37 -25.61
N PRO A 590 8.45 -24.73 -25.90
CA PRO A 590 8.05 -26.12 -26.03
C PRO A 590 8.83 -26.86 -27.14
N PRO A 591 9.02 -28.19 -27.04
CA PRO A 591 8.50 -29.05 -25.98
C PRO A 591 9.24 -28.85 -24.65
N LEU A 592 8.48 -28.77 -23.57
CA LEU A 592 9.00 -28.66 -22.21
C LEU A 592 8.51 -29.86 -21.41
N LEU A 593 9.44 -30.66 -20.89
CA LEU A 593 9.18 -31.72 -19.93
C LEU A 593 9.57 -31.24 -18.53
N ILE A 594 8.64 -31.32 -17.59
CA ILE A 594 8.91 -31.10 -16.16
C ILE A 594 8.76 -32.42 -15.43
N GLU A 595 9.74 -32.71 -14.57
CA GLU A 595 9.76 -33.87 -13.68
C GLU A 595 10.05 -33.40 -12.25
N ALA A 596 9.26 -33.85 -11.29
CA ALA A 596 9.53 -33.65 -9.87
C ALA A 596 9.50 -34.99 -9.13
N ASN A 597 10.52 -35.22 -8.31
CA ASN A 597 10.62 -36.40 -7.46
C ASN A 597 10.69 -35.97 -6.00
N VAL A 598 9.88 -36.57 -5.13
CA VAL A 598 9.76 -36.18 -3.73
C VAL A 598 10.07 -37.35 -2.82
N LYS A 599 10.96 -37.14 -1.85
CA LYS A 599 11.24 -38.10 -0.77
C LYS A 599 10.52 -37.63 0.48
#